data_AF-A0A670J5W1-F1
#
_entry.id   AF-A0A670J5W1-F1
#
_cell.length_a   1.000
_cell.length_b   1.000
_cell.length_c   1.000
_cell.angle_alpha   90.00
_cell.angle_beta   90.00
_cell.angle_gamma   90.00
#
_symmetry.space_group_name_H-M   'P 1'
#
loop_
_entity.id
_entity.type
_entity.pdbx_description
1 polymer ?
#
loop_
_entity_poly.entity_id
_entity_poly.type
_entity_poly.pdbx_seq_one_letter_code
_entity_poly.pdbx_strand_id
1 'polypeptide(L)'
;MNQNSTEPSVSVETLADVPEHVLKGLPEEVRLLPSAVDKTRLGVWATKPIFRGRKFGPFAGDKKKRSQVKSNVYMWEVYYPNLGWMCVDATDPEKGNWLRYVNWARSGKEQNLFPLEINRTIYYKTLKPIEPGEELLVWYNGEDNPEIAAAIEEERASNRSKRNSPKTKKAVQSLHTLNDQISDFIMNKAKALSEDDNTFLPNEKDTLKNSMALMRHLLMDAQAGP
;
A
#
# COMPACT_ATOMS: atom_id res chain seq x y z
N MET A 1 38.71 -19.82 40.21
CA MET A 1 38.23 -18.49 39.79
C MET A 1 37.02 -18.72 38.89
N ASN A 2 35.82 -18.56 39.42
CA ASN A 2 34.59 -18.69 38.65
C ASN A 2 34.41 -17.40 37.84
N GLN A 3 34.59 -17.48 36.52
CA GLN A 3 34.17 -16.40 35.63
C GLN A 3 32.68 -16.56 35.38
N ASN A 4 31.90 -15.71 36.04
CA ASN A 4 30.48 -15.56 35.79
C ASN A 4 30.35 -14.74 34.50
N SER A 5 30.09 -15.41 33.38
CA SER A 5 29.81 -14.79 32.09
C SER A 5 28.49 -14.03 32.21
N THR A 6 28.56 -12.70 32.32
CA THR A 6 27.38 -11.84 32.27
C THR A 6 26.76 -11.97 30.87
N GLU A 7 25.61 -12.63 30.76
CA GLU A 7 24.85 -12.66 29.50
C GLU A 7 24.50 -11.23 29.08
N PRO A 8 24.56 -10.90 27.78
CA PRO A 8 24.14 -9.60 27.29
C PRO A 8 22.66 -9.43 27.60
N SER A 9 22.32 -8.32 28.29
CA SER A 9 20.94 -7.96 28.58
C SER A 9 20.16 -7.86 27.26
N VAL A 10 19.37 -8.89 26.94
CA VAL A 10 18.52 -8.88 25.77
C VAL A 10 17.49 -7.76 25.99
N SER A 11 17.55 -6.71 25.17
CA SER A 11 16.59 -5.61 25.22
C SER A 11 15.22 -6.15 24.81
N VAL A 12 14.31 -6.25 25.78
CA VAL A 12 12.93 -6.67 25.55
C VAL A 12 12.12 -5.47 25.12
N GLU A 13 11.47 -5.54 23.96
CA GLU A 13 10.55 -4.52 23.47
C GLU A 13 9.26 -4.53 24.30
N THR A 14 8.82 -3.36 24.76
CA THR A 14 7.63 -3.21 25.60
C THR A 14 6.62 -2.26 24.99
N LEU A 15 5.39 -2.24 25.54
CA LEU A 15 4.34 -1.32 25.09
C LEU A 15 4.73 0.17 25.24
N ALA A 16 5.65 0.48 26.15
CA ALA A 16 6.13 1.86 26.36
C ALA A 16 7.00 2.36 25.19
N ASP A 17 7.60 1.43 24.42
CA ASP A 17 8.47 1.73 23.29
C ASP A 17 7.68 1.92 21.98
N VAL A 18 6.36 1.68 22.01
CA VAL A 18 5.50 1.76 20.83
C VAL A 18 5.06 3.20 20.58
N PRO A 19 5.26 3.75 19.36
CA PRO A 19 4.83 5.09 19.03
C PRO A 19 3.31 5.29 19.14
N GLU A 20 2.87 6.47 19.56
CA GLU A 20 1.45 6.75 19.82
C GLU A 20 0.59 6.62 18.54
N HIS A 21 1.11 7.00 17.37
CA HIS A 21 0.37 6.86 16.10
C HIS A 21 0.14 5.40 15.73
N VAL A 22 1.06 4.50 16.13
CA VAL A 22 0.87 3.06 15.96
C VAL A 22 -0.29 2.61 16.82
N LEU A 23 -0.29 2.96 18.11
CA LEU A 23 -1.35 2.57 19.05
C LEU A 23 -2.74 3.06 18.62
N LYS A 24 -2.83 4.30 18.14
CA LYS A 24 -4.07 4.88 17.58
C LYS A 24 -4.53 4.21 16.29
N GLY A 25 -3.62 3.56 15.56
CA GLY A 25 -3.91 2.87 14.31
C GLY A 25 -4.39 1.43 14.48
N LEU A 26 -4.41 0.89 15.70
CA LEU A 26 -4.91 -0.48 15.93
C LEU A 26 -6.44 -0.53 15.74
N PRO A 27 -6.95 -1.50 14.97
CA PRO A 27 -8.39 -1.74 14.92
C PRO A 27 -8.87 -2.42 16.22
N GLU A 28 -10.17 -2.26 16.54
CA GLU A 28 -10.73 -2.76 17.81
C GLU A 28 -10.61 -4.27 18.01
N GLU A 29 -10.53 -5.04 16.92
CA GLU A 29 -10.37 -6.49 16.93
C GLU A 29 -8.99 -6.98 17.37
N VAL A 30 -8.01 -6.10 17.57
CA VAL A 30 -6.65 -6.49 17.98
C VAL A 30 -6.06 -5.59 19.07
N ARG A 31 -5.02 -6.10 19.73
CA ARG A 31 -4.18 -5.37 20.70
C ARG A 31 -2.74 -5.81 20.62
N LEU A 32 -1.82 -4.99 21.14
CA LEU A 32 -0.42 -5.37 21.33
C LEU A 32 -0.23 -6.01 22.72
N LEU A 33 0.50 -7.12 22.77
CA LEU A 33 0.95 -7.78 23.99
C LEU A 33 2.30 -8.46 23.72
N PRO A 34 3.09 -8.84 24.74
CA PRO A 34 4.28 -9.68 24.54
C PRO A 34 3.97 -10.92 23.70
N SER A 35 4.83 -11.24 22.73
CA SER A 35 4.61 -12.37 21.83
C SER A 35 4.85 -13.71 22.55
N ALA A 36 4.05 -14.72 22.21
CA ALA A 36 4.29 -16.09 22.65
C ALA A 36 5.35 -16.80 21.79
N VAL A 37 5.54 -16.33 20.55
CA VAL A 37 6.54 -16.85 19.61
C VAL A 37 7.93 -16.29 19.91
N ASP A 38 8.02 -14.98 20.16
CA ASP A 38 9.28 -14.30 20.49
C ASP A 38 9.11 -13.44 21.75
N LYS A 39 9.52 -13.98 22.90
CA LYS A 39 9.37 -13.32 24.21
C LYS A 39 10.15 -12.01 24.35
N THR A 40 11.03 -11.70 23.41
CA THR A 40 11.81 -10.45 23.41
C THR A 40 11.09 -9.32 22.69
N ARG A 41 9.95 -9.61 22.05
CA ARG A 41 9.20 -8.70 21.18
C ARG A 41 7.73 -8.63 21.57
N LEU A 42 7.08 -7.59 21.08
CA LEU A 42 5.62 -7.56 21.04
C LEU A 42 5.06 -8.41 19.89
N GLY A 43 3.82 -8.82 20.08
CA GLY A 43 2.97 -9.49 19.12
C GLY A 43 1.61 -8.81 19.03
N VAL A 44 0.86 -9.13 17.98
CA VAL A 44 -0.52 -8.66 17.80
C VAL A 44 -1.47 -9.79 18.15
N TRP A 45 -2.47 -9.49 18.97
CA TRP A 45 -3.39 -10.49 19.51
C TRP A 45 -4.83 -10.12 19.23
N ALA A 46 -5.65 -11.09 18.88
CA ALA A 46 -7.08 -10.90 18.68
C ALA A 46 -7.79 -10.60 20.01
N THR A 47 -8.68 -9.61 20.02
CA THR A 47 -9.57 -9.27 21.14
C THR A 47 -11.02 -9.69 20.88
N LYS A 48 -11.37 -9.84 19.60
CA LYS A 48 -12.69 -10.28 19.10
C LYS A 48 -12.47 -11.38 18.05
N PRO A 49 -13.49 -12.21 17.75
CA PRO A 49 -13.39 -13.17 16.68
C PRO A 49 -13.14 -12.46 15.33
N ILE A 50 -12.15 -12.94 14.58
CA ILE A 50 -11.81 -12.41 13.25
C ILE A 50 -12.13 -13.50 12.23
N PHE A 51 -13.06 -13.22 11.33
CA PHE A 51 -13.48 -14.17 10.31
C PHE A 51 -12.43 -14.33 9.20
N ARG A 52 -12.42 -15.54 8.60
CA ARG A 52 -11.63 -15.84 7.39
C ARG A 52 -11.87 -14.78 6.31
N GLY A 53 -10.82 -14.45 5.58
CA GLY A 53 -10.83 -13.43 4.54
C GLY A 53 -10.81 -11.97 5.02
N ARG A 54 -10.82 -11.69 6.34
CA ARG A 54 -10.57 -10.34 6.85
C ARG A 54 -9.22 -9.83 6.35
N LYS A 55 -9.20 -8.60 5.86
CA LYS A 55 -8.01 -7.94 5.31
C LYS A 55 -7.60 -6.77 6.20
N PHE A 56 -6.30 -6.70 6.48
CA PHE A 56 -5.64 -5.65 7.25
C PHE A 56 -4.57 -4.94 6.41
N GLY A 57 -4.42 -3.64 6.61
CA GLY A 57 -3.38 -2.84 5.97
C GLY A 57 -3.89 -1.55 5.34
N PRO A 58 -3.04 -0.90 4.55
CA PRO A 58 -1.76 -1.40 4.03
C PRO A 58 -0.63 -1.49 5.07
N PHE A 59 0.36 -2.37 4.84
CA PHE A 59 1.63 -2.37 5.58
C PHE A 59 2.41 -1.09 5.25
N ALA A 60 2.78 -0.33 6.29
CA ALA A 60 3.50 0.93 6.16
C ALA A 60 4.97 0.78 6.51
N GLY A 61 5.82 1.52 5.81
CA GLY A 61 7.26 1.56 5.99
C GLY A 61 7.93 2.47 4.97
N ASP A 62 9.21 2.74 5.15
CA ASP A 62 9.99 3.52 4.20
C ASP A 62 10.28 2.70 2.94
N LYS A 63 10.15 3.33 1.78
CA LYS A 63 10.56 2.71 0.51
C LYS A 63 12.06 2.87 0.32
N LYS A 64 12.80 1.76 0.29
CA LYS A 64 14.27 1.74 0.21
C LYS A 64 14.75 0.65 -0.75
N LYS A 65 15.99 0.77 -1.25
CA LYS A 65 16.64 -0.34 -1.96
C LYS A 65 17.01 -1.45 -0.97
N ARG A 66 17.08 -2.68 -1.44
CA ARG A 66 17.42 -3.83 -0.61
C ARG A 66 18.72 -3.68 0.17
N SER A 67 19.73 -3.06 -0.43
CA SER A 67 21.04 -2.78 0.19
C SER A 67 20.99 -1.80 1.37
N GLN A 68 19.89 -1.06 1.55
CA GLN A 68 19.72 -0.09 2.62
C GLN A 68 18.91 -0.64 3.80
N VAL A 69 18.30 -1.81 3.64
CA VAL A 69 17.45 -2.45 4.65
C VAL A 69 18.31 -3.21 5.65
N LYS A 70 18.17 -2.87 6.93
CA LYS A 70 18.98 -3.45 8.01
C LYS A 70 18.44 -4.78 8.54
N SER A 71 17.13 -5.00 8.44
CA SER A 71 16.47 -6.19 8.95
C SER A 71 15.51 -6.78 7.92
N ASN A 72 15.53 -8.10 7.78
CA ASN A 72 14.63 -8.84 6.89
C ASN A 72 13.30 -9.16 7.56
N VAL A 73 13.17 -8.85 8.86
CA VAL A 73 12.01 -9.22 9.68
C VAL A 73 10.84 -8.26 9.47
N TYR A 74 11.15 -6.98 9.28
CA TYR A 74 10.17 -5.88 9.27
C TYR A 74 9.97 -5.29 7.87
N MET A 75 10.17 -6.08 6.84
CA MET A 75 10.18 -5.58 5.47
C MET A 75 9.47 -6.52 4.50
N TRP A 76 8.98 -5.92 3.42
CA TRP A 76 8.43 -6.62 2.26
C TRP A 76 9.06 -6.12 0.98
N GLU A 77 9.26 -7.02 0.02
CA GLU A 77 9.72 -6.66 -1.32
C GLU A 77 8.53 -6.48 -2.27
N VAL A 78 8.55 -5.40 -3.03
CA VAL A 78 7.49 -5.04 -3.98
C VAL A 78 8.13 -4.55 -5.27
N TYR A 79 7.63 -5.05 -6.40
CA TYR A 79 8.13 -4.66 -7.73
C TYR A 79 7.42 -3.41 -8.27
N TYR A 80 8.21 -2.40 -8.65
CA TYR A 80 7.77 -1.18 -9.29
C TYR A 80 8.35 -1.08 -10.71
N PRO A 81 7.56 -0.85 -11.78
CA PRO A 81 8.04 -0.94 -13.16
C PRO A 81 9.16 0.06 -13.47
N ASN A 82 9.10 1.23 -12.85
CA ASN A 82 10.05 2.32 -13.10
C ASN A 82 11.27 2.28 -12.16
N LEU A 83 11.22 1.48 -11.08
CA LEU A 83 12.24 1.48 -10.01
C LEU A 83 12.84 0.09 -9.74
N GLY A 84 12.29 -0.96 -10.33
CA GLY A 84 12.63 -2.34 -10.04
C GLY A 84 12.09 -2.83 -8.69
N TRP A 85 12.76 -3.83 -8.12
CA TRP A 85 12.47 -4.34 -6.78
C TRP A 85 12.84 -3.33 -5.70
N MET A 86 11.85 -2.96 -4.90
CA MET A 86 12.01 -2.04 -3.76
C MET A 86 11.52 -2.72 -2.49
N CYS A 87 12.04 -2.28 -1.36
CA CYS A 87 11.62 -2.75 -0.05
C CYS A 87 10.73 -1.72 0.61
N VAL A 88 9.63 -2.16 1.21
CA VAL A 88 8.86 -1.40 2.20
C VAL A 88 9.38 -1.81 3.57
N ASP A 89 10.22 -0.97 4.17
CA ASP A 89 10.97 -1.26 5.40
C ASP A 89 10.37 -0.53 6.59
N ALA A 90 9.81 -1.29 7.52
CA ALA A 90 9.31 -0.82 8.79
C ALA A 90 10.32 -1.01 9.92
N THR A 91 11.63 -1.22 9.68
CA THR A 91 12.62 -1.43 10.77
C THR A 91 12.60 -0.30 11.82
N ASP A 92 12.28 0.92 11.41
CA ASP A 92 11.99 2.03 12.32
C ASP A 92 10.48 2.03 12.68
N PRO A 93 10.09 1.86 13.96
CA PRO A 93 8.69 1.85 14.37
C PRO A 93 7.97 3.19 14.07
N GLU A 94 8.71 4.31 13.97
CA GLU A 94 8.14 5.62 13.60
C GLU A 94 7.69 5.67 12.14
N LYS A 95 8.27 4.85 11.27
CA LYS A 95 7.95 4.77 9.84
C LYS A 95 6.90 3.70 9.53
N GLY A 96 6.69 2.79 10.47
CA GLY A 96 5.76 1.68 10.34
C GLY A 96 4.36 1.98 10.86
N ASN A 97 3.53 0.95 10.81
CA ASN A 97 2.27 0.87 11.55
C ASN A 97 2.21 -0.44 12.35
N TRP A 98 1.06 -0.72 12.96
CA TRP A 98 0.90 -1.87 13.85
C TRP A 98 1.17 -3.23 13.18
N LEU A 99 1.09 -3.31 11.84
CA LEU A 99 1.39 -4.55 11.12
C LEU A 99 2.86 -4.98 11.23
N ARG A 100 3.79 -4.08 11.58
CA ARG A 100 5.20 -4.47 11.84
C ARG A 100 5.30 -5.44 13.03
N TYR A 101 4.37 -5.37 13.98
CA TYR A 101 4.37 -6.15 15.22
C TYR A 101 3.71 -7.52 15.05
N VAL A 102 3.15 -7.82 13.87
CA VAL A 102 2.69 -9.18 13.55
C VAL A 102 3.93 -10.05 13.37
N ASN A 103 4.01 -11.15 14.13
CA ASN A 103 5.15 -12.04 14.09
C ASN A 103 5.06 -13.09 13.00
N TRP A 104 6.20 -13.67 12.68
CA TRP A 104 6.31 -14.77 11.74
C TRP A 104 5.79 -16.06 12.39
N ALA A 105 4.95 -16.81 11.68
CA ALA A 105 4.57 -18.15 12.10
C ALA A 105 5.80 -19.08 11.99
N ARG A 106 6.03 -19.93 12.98
CA ARG A 106 7.08 -20.97 12.96
C ARG A 106 6.63 -22.23 12.22
N SER A 107 5.32 -22.38 12.01
CA SER A 107 4.75 -23.49 11.24
C SER A 107 3.42 -23.11 10.59
N GLY A 108 3.04 -23.83 9.53
CA GLY A 108 1.73 -23.66 8.88
C GLY A 108 0.53 -23.97 9.79
N LYS A 109 0.73 -24.70 10.90
CA LYS A 109 -0.36 -25.01 11.85
C LYS A 109 -0.80 -23.78 12.64
N GLU A 110 0.16 -22.95 13.06
CA GLU A 110 -0.13 -21.72 13.82
C GLU A 110 -0.33 -20.50 12.91
N GLN A 111 0.08 -20.58 11.64
CA GLN A 111 -0.20 -19.53 10.66
C GLN A 111 -1.70 -19.26 10.56
N ASN A 112 -2.06 -17.98 10.67
CA ASN A 112 -3.42 -17.51 10.47
C ASN A 112 -3.51 -16.29 9.54
N LEU A 113 -2.38 -15.70 9.15
CA LEU A 113 -2.29 -14.64 8.15
C LEU A 113 -1.39 -15.04 6.98
N PHE A 114 -1.69 -14.49 5.80
CA PHE A 114 -0.80 -14.51 4.66
C PHE A 114 -0.69 -13.11 4.02
N PRO A 115 0.46 -12.79 3.40
CA PRO A 115 0.64 -11.53 2.70
C PRO A 115 -0.10 -11.52 1.35
N LEU A 116 -0.73 -10.41 1.05
CA LEU A 116 -1.48 -10.17 -0.16
C LEU A 116 -1.04 -8.84 -0.77
N GLU A 117 -0.42 -8.89 -1.95
CA GLU A 117 -0.09 -7.68 -2.70
C GLU A 117 -1.29 -7.20 -3.52
N ILE A 118 -1.71 -5.96 -3.30
CA ILE A 118 -2.73 -5.26 -4.11
C ILE A 118 -2.16 -3.91 -4.52
N ASN A 119 -2.10 -3.65 -5.83
CA ASN A 119 -1.63 -2.38 -6.39
C ASN A 119 -0.27 -1.96 -5.80
N ARG A 120 0.71 -2.88 -5.76
CA ARG A 120 2.08 -2.62 -5.25
C ARG A 120 2.13 -2.20 -3.78
N THR A 121 1.17 -2.71 -3.01
CA THR A 121 1.03 -2.45 -1.58
C THR A 121 0.68 -3.76 -0.89
N ILE A 122 1.32 -4.01 0.25
CA ILE A 122 1.15 -5.25 1.01
C ILE A 122 0.00 -5.10 2.00
N TYR A 123 -0.87 -6.10 2.05
CA TYR A 123 -1.92 -6.29 3.03
C TYR A 123 -1.74 -7.66 3.69
N TYR A 124 -2.28 -7.86 4.88
CA TYR A 124 -2.40 -9.20 5.46
C TYR A 124 -3.85 -9.64 5.41
N LYS A 125 -4.09 -10.87 4.95
CA LYS A 125 -5.44 -11.46 4.89
C LYS A 125 -5.46 -12.71 5.76
N THR A 126 -6.54 -12.87 6.53
CA THR A 126 -6.73 -14.04 7.41
C THR A 126 -7.02 -15.28 6.59
N LEU A 127 -6.22 -16.33 6.80
CA LEU A 127 -6.33 -17.63 6.15
C LEU A 127 -7.47 -18.47 6.72
N LYS A 128 -7.70 -18.34 8.03
CA LYS A 128 -8.69 -19.07 8.83
C LYS A 128 -9.30 -18.14 9.90
N PRO A 129 -10.44 -18.51 10.51
CA PRO A 129 -10.96 -17.77 11.66
C PRO A 129 -9.92 -17.69 12.79
N ILE A 130 -9.87 -16.56 13.49
CA ILE A 130 -8.98 -16.30 14.62
C ILE A 130 -9.86 -15.97 15.83
N GLU A 131 -9.70 -16.74 16.90
CA GLU A 131 -10.45 -16.57 18.14
C GLU A 131 -9.80 -15.51 19.05
N PRO A 132 -10.59 -14.85 19.94
CA PRO A 132 -10.04 -13.95 20.94
C PRO A 132 -8.94 -14.62 21.76
N GLY A 133 -7.81 -13.93 21.92
CA GLY A 133 -6.65 -14.45 22.64
C GLY A 133 -5.65 -15.23 21.78
N GLU A 134 -5.90 -15.41 20.49
CA GLU A 134 -4.89 -15.95 19.57
C GLU A 134 -3.94 -14.85 19.03
N GLU A 135 -2.66 -15.20 18.87
CA GLU A 135 -1.66 -14.31 18.27
C GLU A 135 -1.80 -14.33 16.74
N LEU A 136 -1.75 -13.17 16.11
CA LEU A 136 -1.74 -13.02 14.66
C LEU A 136 -0.33 -13.33 14.15
N LEU A 137 -0.22 -14.36 13.30
CA LEU A 137 1.03 -14.90 12.80
C LEU A 137 1.00 -15.03 11.27
N VAL A 138 1.94 -14.36 10.62
CA VAL A 138 2.07 -14.31 9.16
C VAL A 138 3.17 -15.24 8.67
N TRP A 139 2.96 -15.87 7.52
CA TRP A 139 4.02 -16.62 6.84
C TRP A 139 3.83 -16.59 5.33
N TYR A 140 4.93 -16.81 4.60
CA TYR A 140 4.89 -17.08 3.17
C TYR A 140 4.55 -18.54 2.96
N ASN A 141 3.30 -18.84 2.65
CA ASN A 141 3.01 -20.03 1.89
C ASN A 141 2.55 -19.52 0.53
N GLY A 142 3.39 -19.74 -0.48
CA GLY A 142 3.17 -19.25 -1.84
C GLY A 142 1.92 -19.85 -2.48
N GLU A 143 1.75 -19.61 -3.77
CA GLU A 143 0.63 -20.12 -4.58
C GLU A 143 0.44 -21.65 -4.51
N ASP A 144 1.42 -22.39 -3.98
CA ASP A 144 1.34 -23.84 -3.70
C ASP A 144 0.37 -24.21 -2.58
N ASN A 145 -0.02 -23.26 -1.70
CA ASN A 145 -1.11 -23.48 -0.76
C ASN A 145 -2.44 -23.16 -1.46
N PRO A 146 -3.31 -24.16 -1.69
CA PRO A 146 -4.55 -23.97 -2.45
C PRO A 146 -5.51 -22.96 -1.78
N GLU A 147 -5.46 -22.82 -0.46
CA GLU A 147 -6.28 -21.84 0.26
C GLU A 147 -5.81 -20.41 0.01
N ILE A 148 -4.50 -20.20 -0.07
CA ILE A 148 -3.91 -18.88 -0.37
C ILE A 148 -4.14 -18.55 -1.84
N ALA A 149 -3.93 -19.50 -2.75
CA ALA A 149 -4.23 -19.33 -4.16
C ALA A 149 -5.70 -18.96 -4.40
N ALA A 150 -6.63 -19.67 -3.76
CA ALA A 150 -8.06 -19.37 -3.84
C ALA A 150 -8.41 -17.98 -3.30
N ALA A 151 -7.82 -17.59 -2.15
CA ALA A 151 -8.05 -16.27 -1.55
C ALA A 151 -7.46 -15.11 -2.39
N ILE A 152 -6.35 -15.34 -3.09
CA ILE A 152 -5.77 -14.40 -4.06
C ILE A 152 -6.68 -14.27 -5.29
N GLU A 153 -7.19 -15.38 -5.82
CA GLU A 153 -8.08 -15.37 -6.98
C GLU A 153 -9.43 -14.70 -6.65
N GLU A 154 -9.97 -14.93 -5.46
CA GLU A 154 -11.16 -14.23 -4.96
C GLU A 154 -10.98 -12.69 -4.95
N GLU A 155 -9.82 -12.21 -4.50
CA GLU A 155 -9.49 -10.77 -4.51
C GLU A 155 -9.35 -10.24 -5.94
N ARG A 156 -8.72 -11.00 -6.84
CA ARG A 156 -8.61 -10.65 -8.27
C ARG A 156 -9.98 -10.55 -8.93
N ALA A 157 -10.84 -11.54 -8.73
CA ALA A 157 -12.21 -11.56 -9.25
C ALA A 157 -13.05 -10.39 -8.72
N SER A 158 -12.97 -10.11 -7.41
CA SER A 158 -13.66 -8.99 -6.77
C SER A 158 -13.23 -7.63 -7.34
N ASN A 159 -11.94 -7.44 -7.57
CA ASN A 159 -11.42 -6.21 -8.17
C ASN A 159 -11.83 -6.07 -9.64
N ARG A 160 -11.86 -7.17 -10.41
CA ARG A 160 -12.37 -7.16 -11.79
C ARG A 160 -13.85 -6.77 -11.84
N SER A 161 -14.66 -7.31 -10.94
CA SER A 161 -16.08 -6.96 -10.82
C SER A 161 -16.29 -5.47 -10.48
N LYS A 162 -15.55 -4.95 -9.48
CA LYS A 162 -15.59 -3.52 -9.13
C LYS A 162 -15.22 -2.63 -10.32
N ARG A 163 -14.16 -2.97 -11.04
CA ARG A 163 -13.69 -2.21 -12.21
C ARG A 163 -14.69 -2.25 -13.37
N ASN A 164 -15.40 -3.37 -13.52
CA ASN A 164 -16.43 -3.54 -14.52
C ASN A 164 -17.81 -3.02 -14.08
N SER A 165 -17.93 -2.48 -12.87
CA SER A 165 -19.20 -1.97 -12.36
C SER A 165 -19.72 -0.81 -13.22
N PRO A 166 -21.06 -0.66 -13.38
CA PRO A 166 -21.64 0.44 -14.15
C PRO A 166 -21.20 1.82 -13.66
N LYS A 167 -20.98 1.96 -12.34
CA LYS A 167 -20.50 3.20 -11.72
C LYS A 167 -19.09 3.56 -12.19
N THR A 168 -18.16 2.59 -12.17
CA THR A 168 -16.79 2.82 -12.64
C THR A 168 -16.74 3.10 -14.15
N LYS A 169 -17.53 2.35 -14.95
CA LYS A 169 -17.63 2.62 -16.39
C LYS A 169 -18.16 4.02 -16.71
N LYS A 170 -19.18 4.48 -15.98
CA LYS A 170 -19.70 5.86 -16.11
C LYS A 170 -18.64 6.90 -15.75
N ALA A 171 -17.93 6.72 -14.64
CA ALA A 171 -16.87 7.64 -14.24
C ALA A 171 -15.75 7.75 -15.29
N VAL A 172 -15.32 6.61 -15.86
CA VAL A 172 -14.32 6.58 -16.94
C VAL A 172 -14.85 7.26 -18.20
N GLN A 173 -16.11 7.02 -18.58
CA GLN A 173 -16.72 7.68 -19.73
C GLN A 173 -16.80 9.20 -19.54
N SER A 174 -17.18 9.67 -18.35
CA SER A 174 -17.21 11.11 -18.04
C SER A 174 -15.82 11.75 -18.12
N LEU A 175 -14.77 11.05 -17.68
CA LEU A 175 -13.39 11.53 -17.82
C LEU A 175 -12.96 11.62 -19.29
N HIS A 176 -13.30 10.63 -20.12
CA HIS A 176 -13.03 10.70 -21.56
C HIS A 176 -13.77 11.88 -22.20
N THR A 177 -15.06 12.05 -21.90
CA THR A 177 -15.84 13.17 -22.41
C THR A 177 -15.27 14.53 -21.98
N LEU A 178 -14.77 14.66 -20.75
CA LEU A 178 -14.10 15.88 -20.29
C LEU A 178 -12.79 16.13 -21.04
N ASN A 179 -11.97 15.09 -21.24
CA ASN A 179 -10.74 15.20 -22.02
C ASN A 179 -11.02 15.60 -23.47
N ASP A 180 -12.08 15.08 -24.08
CA ASP A 180 -12.50 15.44 -25.44
C ASP A 180 -12.92 16.91 -25.49
N GLN A 181 -13.68 17.39 -24.50
CA GLN A 181 -14.09 18.79 -24.38
C GLN A 181 -12.90 19.74 -24.21
N ILE A 182 -11.92 19.38 -23.39
CA ILE A 182 -10.68 20.15 -23.21
C ILE A 182 -9.88 20.18 -24.51
N SER A 183 -9.78 19.04 -25.19
CA SER A 183 -9.07 18.92 -26.47
C SER A 183 -9.72 19.78 -27.55
N ASP A 184 -11.05 19.75 -27.66
CA ASP A 184 -11.82 20.58 -28.60
C ASP A 184 -11.70 22.06 -28.27
N PHE A 185 -11.76 22.44 -26.99
CA PHE A 185 -11.54 23.82 -26.57
C PHE A 185 -10.15 24.31 -26.98
N ILE A 186 -9.12 23.52 -26.68
CA ILE A 186 -7.73 23.87 -27.01
C ILE A 186 -7.55 23.94 -28.52
N MET A 187 -8.04 22.98 -29.31
CA MET A 187 -7.83 22.95 -30.76
C MET A 187 -8.66 24.01 -31.51
N ASN A 188 -9.94 24.15 -31.17
CA ASN A 188 -10.90 24.89 -31.99
C ASN A 188 -11.32 26.23 -31.37
N LYS A 189 -11.56 26.29 -30.06
CA LYS A 189 -12.18 27.46 -29.41
C LYS A 189 -11.18 28.50 -28.87
N ALA A 190 -10.01 28.05 -28.43
CA ALA A 190 -8.92 28.89 -27.94
C ALA A 190 -8.40 29.91 -28.97
N LYS A 191 -8.55 29.62 -30.27
CA LYS A 191 -8.16 30.55 -31.34
C LYS A 191 -9.06 31.79 -31.35
N ALA A 192 -10.36 31.60 -31.15
CA ALA A 192 -11.36 32.67 -31.13
C ALA A 192 -11.24 33.60 -29.90
N LEU A 193 -10.88 33.05 -28.73
CA LEU A 193 -10.63 33.85 -27.51
C LEU A 193 -9.42 34.79 -27.63
N SER A 194 -8.54 34.55 -28.61
CA SER A 194 -7.37 35.37 -28.89
C SER A 194 -7.65 36.47 -29.93
N GLU A 195 -8.85 36.48 -30.51
CA GLU A 195 -9.30 37.45 -31.52
C GLU A 195 -10.29 38.48 -30.93
N ASP A 196 -10.95 38.18 -29.80
CA ASP A 196 -11.81 39.13 -29.08
C ASP A 196 -10.98 40.15 -28.28
N ASP A 197 -11.14 41.44 -28.59
CA ASP A 197 -10.13 42.48 -28.34
C ASP A 197 -10.13 43.12 -26.94
N ASN A 198 -11.07 42.75 -26.04
CA ASN A 198 -11.29 43.46 -24.77
C ASN A 198 -11.14 42.64 -23.48
N THR A 199 -10.67 41.39 -23.54
CA THR A 199 -10.71 40.47 -22.37
C THR A 199 -9.35 40.29 -21.67
N PHE A 200 -8.22 40.57 -22.33
CA PHE A 200 -6.88 40.32 -21.79
C PHE A 200 -5.90 41.44 -22.16
N LEU A 201 -4.93 41.73 -21.29
CA LEU A 201 -3.85 42.67 -21.60
C LEU A 201 -2.92 42.09 -22.70
N PRO A 202 -2.27 42.93 -23.53
CA PRO A 202 -1.47 42.46 -24.67
C PRO A 202 -0.39 41.41 -24.33
N ASN A 203 0.35 41.61 -23.23
CA ASN A 203 1.40 40.67 -22.80
C ASN A 203 0.84 39.33 -22.30
N GLU A 204 -0.36 39.32 -21.71
CA GLU A 204 -1.05 38.11 -21.27
C GLU A 204 -1.62 37.35 -22.47
N LYS A 205 -2.10 38.07 -23.49
CA LYS A 205 -2.60 37.52 -24.76
C LYS A 205 -1.53 36.72 -25.50
N ASP A 206 -0.32 37.25 -25.61
CA ASP A 206 0.80 36.57 -26.27
C ASP A 206 1.30 35.36 -25.49
N THR A 207 1.38 35.49 -24.16
CA THR A 207 1.72 34.37 -23.26
C THR A 207 0.69 33.24 -23.38
N LEU A 208 -0.60 33.58 -23.37
CA LEU A 208 -1.69 32.62 -23.52
C LEU A 208 -1.65 31.96 -24.90
N LYS A 209 -1.48 32.73 -25.99
CA LYS A 209 -1.33 32.19 -27.35
C LYS A 209 -0.16 31.21 -27.46
N ASN A 210 1.01 31.55 -26.93
CA ASN A 210 2.19 30.68 -26.95
C ASN A 210 1.96 29.40 -26.14
N SER A 211 1.35 29.51 -24.95
CA SER A 211 1.01 28.34 -24.13
C SER A 211 0.02 27.40 -24.81
N MET A 212 -1.00 27.94 -25.49
CA MET A 212 -2.02 27.17 -26.19
C MET A 212 -1.46 26.51 -27.46
N ALA A 213 -0.56 27.19 -28.18
CA ALA A 213 0.14 26.62 -29.32
C ALA A 213 1.03 25.43 -28.91
N LEU A 214 1.76 25.58 -27.81
CA LEU A 214 2.56 24.49 -27.23
C LEU A 214 1.68 23.32 -26.79
N MET A 215 0.56 23.58 -26.09
CA MET A 215 -0.38 22.53 -25.69
C MET A 215 -0.99 21.80 -26.89
N ARG A 216 -1.33 22.51 -27.98
CA ARG A 216 -1.79 21.88 -29.24
C ARG A 216 -0.75 20.96 -29.84
N HIS A 217 0.51 21.41 -29.92
CA HIS A 217 1.60 20.60 -30.45
C HIS A 217 1.80 19.32 -29.62
N LEU A 218 1.89 19.46 -28.30
CA LEU A 218 2.03 18.32 -27.38
C LEU A 218 0.84 17.35 -27.47
N LEU A 219 -0.38 17.86 -27.66
CA LEU A 219 -1.57 17.02 -27.80
C LEU A 219 -1.57 16.25 -29.14
N MET A 220 -1.12 16.89 -30.23
CA MET A 220 -0.95 16.21 -31.53
C MET A 220 0.15 15.14 -31.48
N ASP A 221 1.28 15.43 -30.84
CA ASP A 221 2.36 14.46 -30.64
C ASP A 221 1.91 13.27 -29.77
N ALA A 222 1.09 13.52 -28.75
CA ALA A 222 0.56 12.48 -27.88
C ALA A 222 -0.52 11.59 -28.56
N GLN A 223 -1.26 12.13 -29.52
CA GLN A 223 -2.25 11.39 -30.32
C GLN A 223 -1.60 10.64 -31.50
N ALA A 224 -0.47 11.14 -32.00
CA ALA A 224 0.44 10.45 -32.91
C ALA A 224 1.37 9.53 -32.12
N GLY A 225 0.83 8.49 -31.48
CA GLY A 225 1.66 7.41 -30.92
C GLY A 225 2.56 6.77 -32.01
N PRO A 226 3.65 6.08 -31.62
CA PRO A 226 4.60 5.48 -32.56
C PRO A 226 3.97 4.48 -33.53
#